data_AF-A0A352R030-F1
#
_entry.id   AF-A0A352R030-F1
#
_cell.length_a   1.000
_cell.length_b   1.000
_cell.length_c   1.000
_cell.angle_alpha   90.00
_cell.angle_beta   90.00
_cell.angle_gamma   90.00
#
_symmetry.space_group_name_H-M   'P 1'
#
loop_
_entity.id
_entity.type
_entity.pdbx_description
1 polymer ?
#
loop_
_entity_poly.entity_id
_entity_poly.type
_entity_poly.pdbx_seq_one_letter_code
_entity_poly.pdbx_strand_id
1 'polypeptide(L)'
;QTRAALAAADAVLVASGTATLETMLFSKPMLVCYRLSPISYRLFKRKLQVPYVSLPNLLADHAVVEELLQEQVQVDVLVDKMTALLFDAEVRAQQQNTFLALHDKLAQNADHQAAQVVMQVIKEQSGQELIHV
;
A
#
# COMPACT_ATOMS: atom_id res chain seq x y z
N GLN A 1 3.74 11.41 -14.12
CA GLN A 1 2.76 10.72 -14.99
C GLN A 1 1.74 9.94 -14.14
N THR A 2 2.14 8.97 -13.31
CA THR A 2 1.22 8.13 -12.50
C THR A 2 0.31 8.90 -11.54
N ARG A 3 0.84 9.86 -10.77
CA ARG A 3 0.05 10.63 -9.79
C ARG A 3 -1.10 11.43 -10.41
N ALA A 4 -0.91 11.96 -11.62
CA ALA A 4 -1.95 12.69 -12.34
C ALA A 4 -3.08 11.75 -12.80
N ALA A 5 -2.72 10.55 -13.27
CA ALA A 5 -3.69 9.52 -13.62
C ALA A 5 -4.48 9.04 -12.39
N LEU A 6 -3.81 8.84 -11.25
CA LEU A 6 -4.48 8.49 -9.99
C LEU A 6 -5.44 9.59 -9.55
N ALA A 7 -5.02 10.86 -9.58
CA ALA A 7 -5.88 11.98 -9.19
C ALA A 7 -7.16 12.07 -10.03
N ALA A 8 -7.07 11.77 -11.34
CA ALA A 8 -8.19 11.82 -12.27
C ALA A 8 -9.07 10.55 -12.27
N ALA A 9 -8.60 9.43 -11.73
CA ALA A 9 -9.34 8.17 -11.76
C ALA A 9 -10.47 8.12 -10.70
N ASP A 10 -11.56 7.44 -11.02
CA ASP A 10 -12.68 7.15 -10.10
C ASP A 10 -12.47 5.85 -9.31
N ALA A 11 -11.84 4.86 -9.94
CA ALA A 11 -11.38 3.62 -9.32
C ALA A 11 -10.11 3.12 -10.04
N VAL A 12 -9.28 2.34 -9.34
CA VAL A 12 -7.96 1.92 -9.84
C VAL A 12 -7.80 0.41 -9.73
N LEU A 13 -7.54 -0.25 -10.86
CA LEU A 13 -7.04 -1.63 -10.87
C LEU A 13 -5.51 -1.58 -10.82
N VAL A 14 -4.92 -2.13 -9.77
CA VAL A 14 -3.48 -1.97 -9.49
C VAL A 14 -2.80 -3.31 -9.21
N ALA A 15 -1.55 -3.44 -9.67
CA ALA A 15 -0.68 -4.54 -9.27
C ALA A 15 -0.13 -4.32 -7.86
N SER A 16 0.22 -5.38 -7.15
CA SER A 16 0.78 -5.24 -5.79
C SER A 16 2.11 -4.48 -5.80
N GLY A 17 2.32 -3.59 -4.83
CA GLY A 17 3.56 -2.85 -4.65
C GLY A 17 3.34 -1.44 -4.10
N THR A 18 4.32 -0.56 -4.27
CA THR A 18 4.27 0.85 -3.81
C THR A 18 3.13 1.64 -4.44
N ALA A 19 2.67 1.25 -5.64
CA ALA A 19 1.50 1.84 -6.29
C ALA A 19 0.21 1.69 -5.47
N THR A 20 0.08 0.63 -4.66
CA THR A 20 -1.07 0.45 -3.75
C THR A 20 -1.07 1.52 -2.66
N LEU A 21 0.10 1.86 -2.13
CA LEU A 21 0.24 2.92 -1.14
C LEU A 21 -0.04 4.29 -1.76
N GLU A 22 0.53 4.59 -2.93
CA GLU A 22 0.24 5.86 -3.61
C GLU A 22 -1.26 6.03 -3.89
N THR A 23 -1.92 4.99 -4.39
CA THR A 23 -3.37 5.00 -4.66
C THR A 23 -4.18 5.25 -3.38
N MET A 24 -3.79 4.63 -2.27
CA MET A 24 -4.39 4.85 -0.95
C MET A 24 -4.23 6.29 -0.48
N LEU A 25 -3.04 6.88 -0.66
CA LEU A 25 -2.76 8.27 -0.28
C LEU A 25 -3.57 9.28 -1.10
N PHE A 26 -3.94 8.94 -2.34
CA PHE A 26 -4.89 9.72 -3.14
C PHE A 26 -6.35 9.44 -2.79
N SER A 27 -6.62 8.59 -1.79
CA SER A 27 -7.97 8.16 -1.37
C SER A 27 -8.81 7.64 -2.53
N LYS A 28 -8.17 6.91 -3.46
CA LYS A 28 -8.84 6.34 -4.63
C LYS A 28 -9.26 4.90 -4.38
N PRO A 29 -10.54 4.54 -4.59
CA PRO A 29 -10.98 3.16 -4.53
C PRO A 29 -10.13 2.28 -5.43
N MET A 30 -9.74 1.09 -4.97
CA MET A 30 -8.85 0.21 -5.69
C MET A 30 -9.20 -1.27 -5.56
N LEU A 31 -8.80 -2.03 -6.57
CA LEU A 31 -8.77 -3.49 -6.60
C LEU A 31 -7.33 -3.93 -6.86
N VAL A 32 -6.81 -4.85 -6.04
CA VAL A 32 -5.45 -5.37 -6.23
C VAL A 32 -5.54 -6.69 -6.99
N CYS A 33 -4.86 -6.79 -8.11
CA CYS A 33 -4.75 -8.05 -8.85
C CYS A 33 -3.31 -8.37 -9.22
N TYR A 34 -2.89 -9.62 -9.05
CA TYR A 34 -1.55 -10.02 -9.41
C TYR A 34 -1.47 -11.47 -9.89
N ARG A 35 -0.92 -11.65 -11.10
CA ARG A 35 -0.69 -12.97 -11.71
C ARG A 35 0.79 -13.10 -12.04
N LEU A 36 1.47 -13.99 -11.32
CA LEU A 36 2.90 -14.24 -11.52
C LEU A 36 3.08 -15.39 -12.51
N SER A 37 4.29 -15.52 -13.07
CA SER A 37 4.66 -16.78 -13.72
C SER A 37 4.60 -17.90 -12.66
N PRO A 38 4.16 -19.13 -13.02
CA PRO A 38 4.06 -20.23 -12.07
C PRO A 38 5.37 -20.52 -11.33
N ILE A 39 6.50 -20.34 -12.01
CA ILE A 39 7.84 -20.52 -11.44
C ILE A 39 8.13 -19.43 -10.40
N SER A 40 7.89 -18.17 -10.75
CA SER A 40 8.07 -17.02 -9.84
C SER A 40 7.19 -17.16 -8.61
N TYR A 41 5.91 -17.51 -8.78
CA TYR A 41 4.97 -17.69 -7.69
C TYR A 41 5.41 -18.80 -6.73
N ARG A 42 5.87 -19.94 -7.25
CA ARG A 42 6.32 -21.07 -6.42
C ARG A 42 7.56 -20.73 -5.58
N LEU A 43 8.46 -19.89 -6.09
CA LEU A 43 9.58 -19.36 -5.30
C LEU A 43 9.12 -18.35 -4.25
N PHE A 44 8.24 -17.43 -4.62
CA PHE A 44 7.79 -16.34 -3.74
C PHE A 44 6.86 -16.83 -2.62
N LYS A 45 5.97 -17.80 -2.92
CA LYS A 45 5.01 -18.37 -1.96
C LYS A 45 5.69 -19.00 -0.73
N ARG A 46 6.89 -19.56 -0.88
CA ARG A 46 7.66 -20.10 0.24
C ARG A 46 8.27 -19.03 1.17
N LYS A 47 8.38 -17.78 0.69
CA LYS A 47 8.98 -16.67 1.44
C LYS A 47 7.96 -15.64 1.94
N LEU A 48 6.73 -15.62 1.42
CA LEU A 48 5.67 -14.78 1.97
C LEU A 48 5.11 -15.39 3.26
N GLN A 49 5.51 -14.81 4.40
CA GLN A 49 4.89 -15.06 5.71
C GLN A 49 3.84 -14.00 6.06
N VAL A 50 3.57 -13.06 5.14
CA VAL A 50 2.65 -11.94 5.37
C VAL A 50 1.22 -12.33 4.96
N PRO A 51 0.20 -11.96 5.77
CA PRO A 51 -1.19 -12.33 5.52
C PRO A 51 -1.82 -11.60 4.33
N TYR A 52 -1.27 -10.43 3.96
CA TYR A 52 -1.74 -9.59 2.86
C TYR A 52 -0.57 -9.19 1.95
N VAL A 53 -0.87 -8.96 0.67
CA VAL A 53 0.14 -8.54 -0.32
C VAL A 53 0.11 -7.02 -0.54
N SER A 54 -1.04 -6.37 -0.32
CA SER A 54 -1.17 -4.93 -0.48
C SER A 54 -0.81 -4.17 0.80
N LEU A 55 -0.18 -3.00 0.64
CA LEU A 55 0.17 -2.15 1.78
C LEU A 55 -1.05 -1.64 2.56
N PRO A 56 -2.19 -1.28 1.94
CA PRO A 56 -3.38 -0.86 2.68
C PRO A 56 -3.89 -1.94 3.66
N ASN A 57 -3.94 -3.20 3.23
CA ASN A 57 -4.39 -4.30 4.09
C ASN A 57 -3.38 -4.62 5.19
N LEU A 58 -2.08 -4.57 4.89
CA LEU A 58 -1.02 -4.73 5.90
C LEU A 58 -1.07 -3.64 6.97
N LEU A 59 -1.37 -2.40 6.59
CA LEU A 59 -1.47 -1.26 7.52
C LEU A 59 -2.76 -1.29 8.34
N ALA A 60 -3.84 -1.80 7.76
CA ALA A 60 -5.13 -1.98 8.42
C ALA A 60 -5.21 -3.23 9.30
N ASP A 61 -4.33 -4.22 9.06
CA ASP A 61 -4.35 -5.55 9.67
C ASP A 61 -5.66 -6.34 9.38
N HIS A 62 -6.41 -5.92 8.36
CA HIS A 62 -7.59 -6.61 7.84
C HIS A 62 -7.74 -6.35 6.33
N ALA A 63 -8.59 -7.15 5.67
CA ALA A 63 -8.91 -6.95 4.27
C ALA A 63 -9.79 -5.70 4.08
N VAL A 64 -9.19 -4.60 3.62
CA VAL A 64 -9.84 -3.34 3.20
C VAL A 64 -10.02 -3.32 1.69
N VAL A 65 -9.00 -3.82 1.00
CA VAL A 65 -8.90 -3.91 -0.45
C VAL A 65 -8.99 -5.38 -0.83
N GLU A 66 -9.86 -5.68 -1.79
CA GLU A 66 -9.94 -7.03 -2.34
C GLU A 66 -8.63 -7.36 -3.08
N GLU A 67 -8.02 -8.50 -2.76
CA GLU A 67 -6.79 -8.98 -3.37
C GLU A 67 -7.06 -10.25 -4.18
N LEU A 68 -6.99 -10.14 -5.51
CA LEU A 68 -7.15 -11.27 -6.42
C LEU A 68 -5.77 -11.77 -6.88
N LEU A 69 -5.39 -12.96 -6.44
CA LEU A 69 -4.08 -13.54 -6.73
C LEU A 69 -4.19 -14.77 -7.62
N GLN A 70 -3.24 -14.91 -8.55
CA GLN A 70 -3.07 -16.09 -9.41
C GLN A 70 -4.38 -16.53 -10.10
N GLU A 71 -4.95 -17.67 -9.71
CA GLU A 71 -6.15 -18.26 -10.31
C GLU A 71 -7.43 -17.47 -10.01
N GLN A 72 -7.41 -16.58 -9.02
CA GLN A 72 -8.52 -15.67 -8.71
C GLN A 72 -8.59 -14.49 -9.68
N VAL A 73 -7.54 -14.25 -10.47
CA VAL A 73 -7.51 -13.21 -11.50
C VAL A 73 -8.27 -13.71 -12.73
N GLN A 74 -9.60 -13.63 -12.65
CA GLN A 74 -10.54 -13.98 -13.70
C GLN A 74 -11.27 -12.73 -14.18
N VAL A 75 -11.50 -12.63 -15.49
CA VAL A 75 -12.07 -11.42 -16.10
C VAL A 75 -13.42 -11.08 -15.50
N ASP A 76 -14.31 -12.06 -15.34
CA ASP A 76 -15.65 -11.84 -14.80
C ASP A 76 -15.61 -11.31 -13.36
N VAL A 77 -14.71 -11.85 -12.54
CA VAL A 77 -14.50 -11.41 -11.15
C VAL A 77 -13.93 -9.99 -11.11
N LEU A 78 -12.96 -9.68 -11.98
CA LEU A 78 -12.37 -8.34 -12.07
C LEU A 78 -13.44 -7.31 -12.48
N VAL A 79 -14.26 -7.64 -13.48
CA VAL A 79 -15.33 -6.76 -13.96
C VAL A 79 -16.35 -6.52 -12.85
N ASP A 80 -16.81 -7.59 -12.17
CA ASP A 80 -17.77 -7.48 -11.07
C ASP A 80 -17.26 -6.56 -9.96
N LYS A 81 -16.05 -6.82 -9.46
CA LYS A 81 -15.43 -6.04 -8.37
C LYS A 81 -15.16 -4.59 -8.78
N MET A 82 -14.66 -4.36 -10.00
CA MET A 82 -14.44 -2.99 -10.50
C MET A 82 -15.75 -2.25 -10.72
N THR A 83 -16.81 -2.93 -11.15
CA THR A 83 -18.14 -2.34 -11.32
C THR A 83 -18.71 -1.90 -9.98
N ALA A 84 -18.59 -2.73 -8.94
CA ALA A 84 -18.95 -2.33 -7.58
C ALA A 84 -18.18 -1.08 -7.14
N LEU A 85 -16.85 -1.06 -7.32
CA LEU A 85 -16.06 0.13 -7.00
C LEU A 85 -16.47 1.36 -7.82
N LEU A 86 -16.87 1.23 -9.08
CA LEU A 86 -17.25 2.39 -9.91
C LEU A 86 -18.67 2.90 -9.64
N PHE A 87 -19.61 2.03 -9.29
CA PHE A 87 -21.04 2.38 -9.27
C PHE A 87 -21.71 2.21 -7.91
N ASP A 88 -21.16 1.41 -6.99
CA ASP A 88 -21.66 1.26 -5.63
C ASP A 88 -20.99 2.31 -4.70
N ALA A 89 -21.78 3.29 -4.28
CA ALA A 89 -21.32 4.38 -3.43
C ALA A 89 -20.93 3.92 -2.02
N GLU A 90 -21.58 2.88 -1.49
CA GLU A 90 -21.31 2.37 -0.15
C GLU A 90 -19.97 1.64 -0.13
N VAL A 91 -19.74 0.77 -1.12
CA VAL A 91 -18.47 0.05 -1.28
C VAL A 91 -17.30 1.03 -1.44
N ARG A 92 -17.47 2.09 -2.25
CA ARG A 92 -16.45 3.15 -2.38
C ARG A 92 -16.19 3.85 -1.05
N ALA A 93 -17.26 4.32 -0.41
CA ALA A 93 -17.14 5.12 0.81
C ALA A 93 -16.45 4.34 1.93
N GLN A 94 -16.78 3.07 2.09
CA GLN A 94 -16.15 2.21 3.11
C GLN A 94 -14.63 2.12 2.91
N GLN A 95 -14.20 1.91 1.67
CA GLN A 95 -12.78 1.79 1.36
C GLN A 95 -12.05 3.14 1.53
N GLN A 96 -12.65 4.23 1.04
CA GLN A 96 -12.08 5.58 1.15
C GLN A 96 -11.98 6.06 2.61
N ASN A 97 -12.99 5.80 3.43
CA ASN A 97 -12.98 6.15 4.85
C ASN A 97 -11.83 5.46 5.58
N THR A 98 -11.58 4.19 5.25
CA THR A 98 -10.44 3.46 5.82
C THR A 98 -9.12 4.04 5.35
N PHE A 99 -9.00 4.43 4.08
CA PHE A 99 -7.80 5.08 3.55
C PHE A 99 -7.51 6.42 4.20
N LEU A 100 -8.54 7.22 4.48
CA LEU A 100 -8.38 8.49 5.20
C LEU A 100 -7.87 8.24 6.63
N ALA A 101 -8.44 7.28 7.35
CA ALA A 101 -7.97 6.92 8.68
C ALA A 101 -6.51 6.42 8.68
N LEU A 102 -6.13 5.63 7.68
CA LEU A 102 -4.75 5.18 7.49
C LEU A 102 -3.81 6.33 7.12
N HIS A 103 -4.26 7.28 6.31
CA HIS A 103 -3.50 8.47 5.93
C HIS A 103 -3.15 9.29 7.17
N ASP A 104 -4.14 9.59 8.02
CA ASP A 104 -3.95 10.36 9.25
C ASP A 104 -2.99 9.64 10.21
N LYS A 105 -3.09 8.31 10.32
CA LYS A 105 -2.18 7.50 11.13
C LYS A 105 -0.73 7.57 10.65
N LEU A 106 -0.51 7.69 9.34
CA LEU A 106 0.81 7.79 8.72
C LEU A 106 1.38 9.21 8.70
N ALA A 107 0.54 10.24 8.80
CA ALA A 107 0.91 11.65 8.77
C ALA A 107 1.62 12.10 10.07
N GLN A 108 2.76 11.49 10.40
CA GLN A 108 3.50 11.70 11.65
C GLN A 108 4.74 12.60 11.52
N ASN A 109 4.81 13.47 10.51
CA ASN A 109 5.98 14.32 10.24
C ASN A 109 7.28 13.51 10.11
N ALA A 110 7.23 12.46 9.28
CA ALA A 110 8.35 11.51 9.09
C ALA A 110 9.67 12.22 8.78
N ASP A 111 9.64 13.33 8.03
CA ASP A 111 10.82 14.13 7.71
C ASP A 111 11.51 14.69 8.96
N HIS A 112 10.73 15.19 9.92
CA HIS A 112 11.25 15.76 11.17
C HIS A 112 11.81 14.65 12.08
N GLN A 113 11.11 13.51 12.16
CA GLN A 113 11.59 12.37 12.93
C GLN A 113 12.90 11.82 12.34
N ALA A 114 12.97 11.68 11.01
CA ALA A 114 14.19 11.24 10.33
C ALA A 114 15.35 12.22 10.58
N ALA A 115 15.11 13.52 10.47
CA ALA A 115 16.12 14.54 10.77
C ALA A 115 16.61 14.47 12.22
N GLN A 116 15.71 14.29 13.19
CA GLN A 116 16.06 14.13 14.60
C GLN A 116 16.94 12.91 14.84
N VAL A 117 16.59 11.74 14.28
CA VAL A 117 17.38 10.51 14.42
C VAL A 117 18.76 10.68 13.78
N VAL A 118 18.84 11.27 12.59
CA VAL A 118 20.14 11.54 11.93
C VAL A 118 21.01 12.46 12.80
N MET A 119 20.44 13.53 13.35
CA MET A 119 21.17 14.45 14.23
C MET A 119 21.63 13.77 15.54
N GLN A 120 20.84 12.83 16.07
CA GLN A 120 21.21 12.06 17.25
C GLN A 120 22.41 11.14 16.94
N VAL A 121 22.36 10.38 15.85
CA VAL A 121 23.45 9.49 15.44
C VAL A 121 24.75 10.27 15.21
N ILE A 122 24.69 11.44 14.58
CA ILE A 122 25.85 12.32 14.38
C ILE A 122 26.44 12.73 15.74
N LYS A 123 25.62 13.17 16.70
CA LYS A 123 26.08 13.57 18.04
C LYS A 123 26.71 12.42 18.82
N GLU A 124 26.15 11.22 18.74
CA GLU A 124 26.68 10.03 19.40
C GLU A 124 28.05 9.64 18.84
N GLN A 125 28.26 9.76 17.52
CA GLN A 125 29.56 9.50 16.90
C GLN A 125 30.60 10.58 17.25
N SER A 126 30.22 11.86 17.25
CA SER A 126 31.11 12.95 17.68
C SER A 126 31.49 12.86 19.16
N GLY A 127 30.62 12.30 20.01
CA GLY A 127 30.90 12.03 21.42
C GLY A 127 31.84 10.83 21.63
N GLN A 128 31.85 9.84 20.73
CA GLN A 128 32.75 8.69 20.79
C GLN A 128 34.18 9.03 20.33
N GLU A 129 34.37 9.98 19.41
CA GLU A 129 35.72 10.45 19.03
C GLU A 129 36.45 11.20 20.17
N LEU A 130 35.71 11.83 21.08
CA LEU A 130 36.28 12.57 22.23
C LEU A 130 36.71 11.67 23.42
N ILE A 131 36.33 10.39 23.43
CA ILE A 131 36.65 9.45 24.53
C ILE A 131 37.87 8.57 24.18
N HIS A 132 38.40 8.67 22.95
CA HIS A 132 39.55 7.90 22.48
C HIS A 132 40.85 8.71 22.27
N VAL A 133 40.93 9.95 22.79
CA VAL A 133 42.17 10.75 22.86
C VAL A 133 42.62 10.87 24.31
#